data_AF-A0A172T9W5-F1
#
_entry.id   AF-A0A172T9W5-F1
#
_cell.length_a   1.000
_cell.length_b   1.000
_cell.length_c   1.000
_cell.angle_alpha   90.00
_cell.angle_beta   90.00
_cell.angle_gamma   90.00
#
_symmetry.space_group_name_H-M   'P 1'
#
loop_
_entity.id
_entity.type
_entity.pdbx_description
1 polymer ?
#
loop_
_entity_poly.entity_id
_entity_poly.type
_entity_poly.pdbx_seq_one_letter_code
_entity_poly.pdbx_strand_id
1 'polypeptide(L)'
;MRAAHQFVLWGTAALLSALLLLGLSLQLGLRTTAVRWPHHVLFFAVCAGVLLSSVLALWAGARGWALLPALALLLMMSRTRPGKSAHWRLALACALAFAGGMWAAW
;
A
#
# COMPACT_ATOMS: atom_id res chain seq x y z
N MET A 1 -15.26 2.73 17.26
CA MET A 1 -14.36 1.81 16.52
C MET A 1 -14.55 1.90 15.00
N ARG A 2 -15.79 1.84 14.48
CA ARG A 2 -16.06 1.88 13.02
C ARG A 2 -15.49 3.11 12.30
N ALA A 3 -15.79 4.32 12.77
CA ALA A 3 -15.28 5.55 12.17
C ALA A 3 -13.73 5.63 12.16
N ALA A 4 -13.09 5.14 13.23
CA ALA A 4 -11.63 5.13 13.35
C ALA A 4 -10.98 4.19 12.32
N HIS A 5 -11.51 2.97 12.12
CA HIS A 5 -10.94 2.06 11.12
C HIS A 5 -11.13 2.61 9.69
N GLN A 6 -12.29 3.22 9.40
CA GLN A 6 -12.59 3.79 8.07
C GLN A 6 -11.67 4.96 7.75
N PHE A 7 -11.39 5.83 8.74
CA PHE A 7 -10.44 6.92 8.59
C PHE A 7 -9.04 6.40 8.25
N VAL A 8 -8.56 5.37 8.95
CA VAL A 8 -7.24 4.76 8.69
C VAL A 8 -7.20 4.06 7.32
N LEU A 9 -8.29 3.40 6.89
CA LEU A 9 -8.40 2.81 5.55
C LEU A 9 -8.25 3.88 4.45
N TRP A 10 -8.99 4.98 4.55
CA TRP A 10 -8.88 6.08 3.59
C TRP A 10 -7.50 6.74 3.61
N GLY A 11 -6.94 6.98 4.79
CA GLY A 11 -5.58 7.50 4.93
C GLY A 11 -4.55 6.58 4.27
N THR A 12 -4.68 5.27 4.49
CA THR A 12 -3.80 4.27 3.86
C THR A 12 -3.99 4.22 2.35
N ALA A 13 -5.22 4.35 1.85
CA ALA A 13 -5.52 4.42 0.42
C ALA A 13 -4.86 5.64 -0.25
N ALA A 14 -4.89 6.80 0.43
CA ALA A 14 -4.24 8.03 -0.03
C ALA A 14 -2.71 7.88 -0.07
N LEU A 15 -2.11 7.32 0.99
CA LEU A 15 -0.67 7.05 1.04
C LEU A 15 -0.24 6.05 -0.06
N LEU A 16 -1.00 4.98 -0.27
CA LEU A 16 -0.74 4.00 -1.32
C LEU A 16 -0.84 4.62 -2.72
N SER A 17 -1.82 5.48 -2.94
CA SER A 17 -1.97 6.21 -4.21
C SER A 17 -0.78 7.14 -4.46
N ALA A 18 -0.36 7.89 -3.44
CA ALA A 18 0.84 8.72 -3.52
C ALA A 18 2.10 7.88 -3.80
N LEU A 19 2.21 6.69 -3.19
CA LEU A 19 3.33 5.77 -3.41
C LEU A 19 3.40 5.30 -4.86
N LEU A 20 2.24 4.93 -5.43
CA LEU A 20 2.13 4.48 -6.82
C LEU A 20 2.46 5.60 -7.79
N LEU A 21 1.89 6.79 -7.60
CA LEU A 21 2.17 7.94 -8.46
C LEU A 21 3.64 8.34 -8.42
N LEU A 22 4.24 8.34 -7.22
CA LEU A 22 5.66 8.62 -7.05
C LEU A 22 6.53 7.55 -7.71
N GLY A 23 6.21 6.27 -7.48
CA GLY A 23 6.91 5.14 -8.09
C GLY A 23 6.83 5.13 -9.61
N LEU A 24 5.65 5.42 -10.17
CA LEU A 24 5.44 5.56 -11.61
C LEU A 24 6.25 6.73 -12.18
N SER A 25 6.23 7.89 -11.53
CA SER A 25 7.04 9.05 -11.97
C SER A 25 8.54 8.74 -12.00
N LEU A 26 9.04 7.97 -11.03
CA LEU A 26 10.44 7.51 -11.00
C LEU A 26 10.74 6.47 -12.09
N GLN A 27 9.81 5.57 -12.39
CA GLN A 27 9.95 4.59 -13.48
C GLN A 27 9.94 5.23 -14.86
N LEU A 28 9.17 6.29 -15.05
CA LEU A 28 9.11 7.06 -16.29
C LEU A 28 10.25 8.08 -16.42
N GLY A 29 11.13 8.20 -15.43
CA GLY A 29 12.23 9.17 -15.44
C GLY A 29 11.79 10.64 -15.28
N LEU A 30 10.56 10.89 -14.83
CA LEU A 30 9.99 12.23 -14.66
C LEU A 30 10.52 12.96 -13.40
N ARG A 31 11.21 12.24 -12.51
CA ARG A 31 11.75 12.77 -11.26
C ARG A 31 13.18 12.31 -11.03
N THR A 32 13.91 13.11 -10.25
CA THR A 32 15.30 12.82 -9.90
C THR A 32 15.43 11.70 -8.87
N THR A 33 16.63 11.13 -8.77
CA THR A 33 16.96 10.08 -7.80
C THR A 33 16.80 10.53 -6.34
N ALA A 34 16.84 11.84 -6.05
CA ALA A 34 16.60 12.39 -4.71
C ALA A 34 15.20 12.00 -4.16
N VAL A 35 14.23 11.76 -5.04
CA VAL A 35 12.86 11.41 -4.65
C VAL A 35 12.71 9.92 -4.28
N ARG A 36 13.79 9.12 -4.37
CA ARG A 36 13.82 7.73 -3.92
C ARG A 36 13.66 7.59 -2.40
N TRP A 37 14.28 8.47 -1.61
CA TRP A 37 14.14 8.41 -0.15
C TRP A 37 12.68 8.67 0.29
N PRO A 38 12.00 9.74 -0.18
CA PRO A 38 10.57 9.94 0.09
C PRO A 38 9.71 8.74 -0.33
N HIS A 39 10.02 8.11 -1.47
CA HIS A 39 9.33 6.89 -1.92
C HIS A 39 9.48 5.73 -0.93
N HIS A 40 10.66 5.50 -0.37
CA HIS A 40 10.87 4.47 0.65
C HIS A 40 10.19 4.80 1.98
N VAL A 41 10.24 6.06 2.44
CA VAL A 41 9.51 6.49 3.64
C VAL A 41 8.01 6.23 3.48
N LEU A 42 7.46 6.60 2.32
CA LEU A 42 6.07 6.38 2.00
C LEU A 42 5.72 4.89 1.92
N PHE A 43 6.61 4.05 1.40
CA PHE A 43 6.45 2.60 1.41
C PHE A 43 6.30 2.03 2.83
N PHE A 44 7.15 2.45 3.76
CA PHE A 44 7.05 2.01 5.17
C PHE A 44 5.76 2.54 5.84
N ALA A 45 5.39 3.79 5.55
CA ALA A 45 4.14 4.37 6.04
C ALA A 45 2.91 3.59 5.55
N VAL A 46 2.90 3.17 4.28
CA VAL A 46 1.84 2.31 3.71
C VAL A 46 1.84 0.93 4.37
N CYS A 47 2.99 0.29 4.58
CA CYS A 47 3.06 -1.00 5.27
C CYS A 47 2.46 -0.92 6.68
N ALA A 48 2.85 0.10 7.45
CA ALA A 48 2.30 0.35 8.78
C ALA A 48 0.79 0.66 8.73
N GLY A 49 0.35 1.46 7.75
CA GLY A 49 -1.06 1.78 7.52
C GLY A 49 -1.91 0.55 7.23
N VAL A 50 -1.47 -0.34 6.32
CA VAL A 50 -2.17 -1.60 6.00
C VAL A 50 -2.27 -2.50 7.23
N LEU A 51 -1.19 -2.65 7.99
CA LEU A 51 -1.19 -3.44 9.22
C LEU A 51 -2.17 -2.85 10.26
N LEU A 52 -2.13 -1.53 10.47
CA LEU A 52 -3.01 -0.84 11.40
C LEU A 52 -4.49 -0.95 10.96
N SER A 53 -4.78 -0.75 9.68
CA SER A 53 -6.12 -0.98 9.10
C SER A 53 -6.61 -2.40 9.34
N SER A 54 -5.76 -3.40 9.13
CA SER A 54 -6.09 -4.82 9.39
C SER A 54 -6.44 -5.06 10.85
N VAL A 55 -5.62 -4.57 11.79
CA VAL A 55 -5.85 -4.74 13.23
C VAL A 55 -7.13 -4.02 13.67
N LEU A 56 -7.33 -2.76 13.26
CA LEU A 56 -8.51 -1.98 13.63
C LEU A 56 -9.80 -2.55 13.02
N ALA A 57 -9.74 -3.08 11.80
CA ALA A 57 -10.88 -3.76 11.18
C ALA A 57 -11.25 -5.04 11.95
N LEU A 58 -10.26 -5.87 12.32
CA LEU A 58 -10.50 -7.05 13.16
C LEU A 58 -11.11 -6.68 14.52
N TRP A 59 -10.59 -5.64 15.19
CA TRP A 59 -11.13 -5.14 16.46
C TRP A 59 -12.55 -4.57 16.33
N ALA A 60 -12.90 -4.04 15.15
CA ALA A 60 -14.25 -3.57 14.85
C ALA A 60 -15.21 -4.70 14.42
N GLY A 61 -14.77 -5.97 14.39
CA GLY A 61 -15.56 -7.11 13.94
C GLY A 61 -15.71 -7.22 12.42
N ALA A 62 -14.93 -6.46 11.65
CA ALA A 62 -14.89 -6.51 10.20
C ALA A 62 -13.86 -7.54 9.69
N ARG A 63 -13.84 -7.77 8.37
CA ARG A 63 -12.94 -8.74 7.71
C ARG A 63 -11.53 -8.19 7.50
N GLY A 64 -10.86 -7.73 8.57
CA GLY A 64 -9.51 -7.15 8.47
C GLY A 64 -8.47 -8.08 7.84
N TRP A 65 -8.65 -9.41 7.96
CA TRP A 65 -7.83 -10.41 7.29
C TRP A 65 -7.81 -10.29 5.75
N ALA A 66 -8.79 -9.63 5.15
CA ALA A 66 -8.84 -9.39 3.71
C ALA A 66 -7.72 -8.43 3.22
N LEU A 67 -7.05 -7.70 4.11
CA LEU A 67 -5.92 -6.82 3.80
C LEU A 67 -4.56 -7.54 3.80
N LEU A 68 -4.49 -8.77 4.33
CA LEU A 68 -3.25 -9.55 4.42
C LEU A 68 -2.59 -9.81 3.06
N PRO A 69 -3.32 -10.09 1.96
CA PRO A 69 -2.71 -10.24 0.64
C PRO A 69 -1.97 -8.97 0.20
N ALA A 70 -2.53 -7.79 0.46
CA ALA A 70 -1.87 -6.51 0.13
C ALA A 70 -0.57 -6.34 0.94
N LEU A 71 -0.60 -6.63 2.24
CA LEU A 71 0.58 -6.60 3.09
C LEU A 71 1.67 -7.58 2.61
N ALA A 72 1.28 -8.81 2.25
CA ALA A 72 2.23 -9.79 1.72
C ALA A 72 2.90 -9.30 0.43
N LEU A 73 2.13 -8.73 -0.50
CA LEU A 73 2.65 -8.18 -1.76
C LEU A 73 3.60 -6.99 -1.52
N LEU A 74 3.31 -6.12 -0.55
CA LEU A 74 4.22 -5.04 -0.14
C LEU A 74 5.56 -5.59 0.35
N LEU A 75 5.54 -6.58 1.24
CA LEU A 75 6.77 -7.16 1.80
C LEU A 75 7.60 -7.90 0.72
N MET A 76 6.93 -8.43 -0.31
CA MET A 76 7.59 -9.03 -1.47
C MET A 76 8.32 -8.03 -2.37
N MET A 77 8.08 -6.72 -2.23
CA MET A 77 8.73 -5.69 -3.06
C MET A 77 10.25 -5.75 -3.00
N SER A 78 10.80 -6.09 -1.84
CA SER A 78 12.24 -6.29 -1.62
C SER A 78 12.89 -7.34 -2.52
N ARG A 79 12.09 -8.28 -3.05
CA ARG A 79 12.55 -9.34 -3.96
C ARG A 79 12.62 -8.90 -5.42
N THR A 80 12.13 -7.71 -5.74
CA THR A 80 12.12 -7.16 -7.10
C THR A 80 13.09 -5.99 -7.21
N ARG A 81 13.65 -5.77 -8.41
CA ARG A 81 14.54 -4.63 -8.66
C ARG A 81 13.74 -3.45 -9.25
N PRO A 82 13.95 -2.21 -8.76
CA PRO A 82 13.39 -1.02 -9.39
C PRO A 82 13.78 -0.96 -10.88
N GLY A 83 12.86 -0.58 -11.75
CA GLY A 83 13.09 -0.48 -13.20
C GLY A 83 13.01 -1.81 -13.98
N LYS A 84 12.84 -2.96 -13.30
CA LYS A 84 12.46 -4.22 -13.97
C LYS A 84 10.95 -4.36 -14.06
N SER A 85 10.47 -5.01 -15.12
CA SER A 85 9.04 -5.24 -15.40
C SER A 85 8.27 -5.91 -14.26
N ALA A 86 8.95 -6.65 -13.38
CA ALA A 86 8.33 -7.29 -12.23
C ALA A 86 7.85 -6.29 -11.15
N HIS A 87 8.52 -5.15 -10.98
CA HIS A 87 8.26 -4.26 -9.84
C HIS A 87 6.93 -3.50 -9.97
N TRP A 88 6.66 -2.91 -11.14
CA TRP A 88 5.40 -2.18 -11.36
C TRP A 88 4.18 -3.12 -11.34
N ARG A 89 4.34 -4.35 -11.84
CA ARG A 89 3.27 -5.37 -11.81
C ARG A 89 2.92 -5.75 -10.38
N LEU A 90 3.93 -5.93 -9.53
CA LEU A 90 3.73 -6.22 -8.12
C LEU A 90 3.05 -5.05 -7.40
N ALA A 91 3.39 -3.80 -7.76
CA ALA A 91 2.76 -2.60 -7.21
C ALA A 91 1.28 -2.49 -7.58
N LEU A 92 0.96 -2.77 -8.84
CA LEU A 92 -0.42 -2.82 -9.31
C LEU A 92 -1.21 -3.93 -8.64
N ALA A 93 -0.64 -5.14 -8.53
CA ALA A 93 -1.28 -6.26 -7.83
C ALA A 93 -1.55 -5.92 -6.35
N CYS A 94 -0.60 -5.26 -5.68
CA CYS A 94 -0.78 -4.75 -4.33
C CYS A 94 -1.93 -3.76 -4.24
N ALA A 95 -2.03 -2.82 -5.19
CA ALA A 95 -3.09 -1.82 -5.22
C ALA A 95 -4.48 -2.47 -5.36
N LEU A 96 -4.60 -3.45 -6.27
CA LEU A 96 -5.85 -4.21 -6.46
C LEU A 96 -6.21 -5.05 -5.24
N ALA A 97 -5.22 -5.73 -4.63
CA ALA A 97 -5.41 -6.50 -3.41
C ALA A 97 -5.86 -5.60 -2.24
N PHE A 98 -5.27 -4.41 -2.12
CA PHE A 98 -5.67 -3.44 -1.11
C PHE A 98 -7.10 -2.94 -1.35
N ALA A 99 -7.45 -2.58 -2.58
CA ALA A 99 -8.81 -2.12 -2.92
C ALA A 99 -9.87 -3.20 -2.63
N GLY A 100 -9.59 -4.46 -3.00
CA GLY A 100 -10.46 -5.60 -2.68
C GLY A 100 -10.56 -5.86 -1.18
N GLY A 101 -9.44 -5.79 -0.45
CA GLY A 101 -9.41 -5.92 1.00
C GLY A 101 -10.16 -4.80 1.72
N MET A 102 -10.01 -3.56 1.24
CA MET A 102 -10.74 -2.40 1.73
C MET A 102 -12.24 -2.56 1.52
N TRP A 103 -12.70 -2.99 0.34
CA TRP A 103 -14.12 -3.29 0.10
C TRP A 103 -14.64 -4.34 1.11
N ALA A 104 -13.90 -5.43 1.28
CA ALA A 104 -14.32 -6.53 2.15
C ALA A 104 -14.33 -6.17 3.65
N ALA A 105 -13.48 -5.22 4.06
CA ALA A 105 -13.31 -4.78 5.45
C ALA A 105 -14.08 -3.50 5.81
N TRP A 106 -14.80 -2.91 4.85
CA TRP A 106 -15.64 -1.71 5.03
C TRP A 106 -16.92 -2.01 5.82
#